data_AF-A0A3N1GIN0-F1
#
_entry.id   AF-A0A3N1GIN0-F1
#
_cell.length_a   1.000
_cell.length_b   1.000
_cell.length_c   1.000
_cell.angle_alpha   90.00
_cell.angle_beta   90.00
_cell.angle_gamma   90.00
#
_symmetry.space_group_name_H-M   'P 1'
#
loop_
_entity.id
_entity.type
_entity.pdbx_description
1 polymer ?
#
loop_
_entity_poly.entity_id
_entity_poly.type
_entity_poly.pdbx_seq_one_letter_code
_entity_poly.pdbx_strand_id
1 'polypeptide(L)'
;MKVRRIGAYGLCRDVAGRALLAHNSRLSAYPGLWTLPGGGVEQGEDPDDTVVREFAEETGLRVRIVGLHSVTSDVFRLPHTDTWEHTDRIIYDVEIVGGDLCDEASGTTDRVAWVTPGELPLMPFTAGALGLPVSPSEVPPDPAEPQVRTNQRFGAYGIVTDPGGRILLTRIAAGYPGAGLWHLPGGGTDHGELPEAALTRELIEETGQEGRVTGLVGTSHRHDPAAMGPEGVPVDWHVVRVLFRVSVDRPTEPVVMEEAGGSTAAAAWFDQVTARDLPLTEVAASALRRLAEESAHR
;
A
#
# COMPACT_ATOMS: atom_id res chain seq x y z
N MET A 1 17.65 -1.08 -15.31
CA MET A 1 17.34 -1.98 -14.16
C MET A 1 16.03 -1.51 -13.55
N LYS A 2 15.22 -2.41 -12.97
CA LYS A 2 14.06 -2.01 -12.15
C LYS A 2 14.43 -2.14 -10.68
N VAL A 3 14.05 -1.18 -9.88
CA VAL A 3 14.04 -1.29 -8.41
C VAL A 3 12.64 -0.98 -7.94
N ARG A 4 12.23 -1.65 -6.87
CA ARG A 4 10.93 -1.44 -6.26
C ARG A 4 11.11 -1.14 -4.78
N ARG A 5 10.35 -0.17 -4.31
CA ARG A 5 10.37 0.34 -2.95
C ARG A 5 8.94 0.49 -2.44
N ILE A 6 8.77 0.27 -1.14
CA ILE A 6 7.57 0.66 -0.42
C ILE A 6 7.93 1.88 0.42
N GLY A 7 7.09 2.91 0.42
CA GLY A 7 7.30 4.12 1.20
C GLY A 7 6.07 4.50 2.01
N ALA A 8 6.32 5.09 3.18
CA ALA A 8 5.30 5.56 4.10
C ALA A 8 5.51 7.05 4.39
N TYR A 9 4.47 7.85 4.20
CA TYR A 9 4.55 9.32 4.25
C TYR A 9 3.43 9.91 5.11
N GLY A 10 3.73 11.00 5.81
CA GLY A 10 2.77 11.69 6.68
C GLY A 10 2.26 12.99 6.06
N LEU A 11 0.95 13.15 6.00
CA LEU A 11 0.28 14.42 5.72
C LEU A 11 -0.17 15.05 7.03
N CYS A 12 0.51 16.14 7.42
CA CYS A 12 0.11 16.96 8.55
C CYS A 12 -0.38 18.32 8.05
N ARG A 13 -1.56 18.75 8.53
CA ARG A 13 -2.14 20.07 8.22
C ARG A 13 -2.33 20.89 9.49
N ASP A 14 -2.06 22.18 9.41
CA ASP A 14 -2.39 23.11 10.49
C ASP A 14 -3.83 23.61 10.39
N VAL A 15 -4.26 24.39 11.38
CA VAL A 15 -5.61 24.99 11.43
C VAL A 15 -5.90 25.97 10.29
N ALA A 16 -4.85 26.48 9.62
CA ALA A 16 -4.98 27.36 8.45
C ALA A 16 -4.99 26.57 7.12
N GLY A 17 -4.91 25.24 7.18
CA GLY A 17 -4.90 24.36 6.02
C GLY A 17 -3.55 24.28 5.31
N ARG A 18 -2.48 24.82 5.88
CA ARG A 18 -1.11 24.65 5.35
C ARG A 18 -0.64 23.23 5.64
N ALA A 19 0.13 22.66 4.72
CA ALA A 19 0.74 21.35 4.90
C ALA A 19 2.18 21.49 5.41
N LEU A 20 2.62 20.60 6.29
CA LEU A 20 4.03 20.49 6.64
C LEU A 20 4.74 19.64 5.58
N LEU A 21 5.67 20.24 4.84
CA LEU A 21 6.43 19.57 3.79
C LEU A 21 7.94 19.66 4.06
N ALA A 22 8.66 18.67 3.56
CA ALA A 22 10.12 18.65 3.51
C ALA A 22 10.61 19.04 2.11
N HIS A 23 11.75 19.71 2.03
CA HIS A 23 12.41 20.11 0.80
C HIS A 23 13.55 19.13 0.50
N ASN A 24 13.54 18.58 -0.71
CA ASN A 24 14.55 17.63 -1.15
C ASN A 24 15.91 18.30 -1.31
N SER A 25 16.90 17.77 -0.61
CA SER A 25 18.27 18.25 -0.68
C SER A 25 18.94 17.86 -2.00
N ARG A 26 20.13 18.41 -2.23
CA ARG A 26 21.04 18.02 -3.34
C ARG A 26 21.45 16.55 -3.35
N LEU A 27 21.21 15.80 -2.26
CA LEU A 27 21.48 14.36 -2.18
C LEU A 27 20.29 13.51 -2.63
N SER A 28 19.09 14.11 -2.74
CA SER A 28 17.90 13.44 -3.24
C SER A 28 18.01 13.13 -4.74
N ALA A 29 17.28 12.11 -5.19
CA ALA A 29 17.06 11.86 -6.61
C ALA A 29 16.30 13.02 -7.30
N TYR A 30 15.54 13.82 -6.55
CA TYR A 30 14.81 14.97 -7.09
C TYR A 30 15.07 16.24 -6.27
N PRO A 31 16.28 16.82 -6.35
CA PRO A 31 16.62 18.01 -5.58
C PRO A 31 15.73 19.21 -5.90
N GLY A 32 15.43 20.04 -4.90
CA GLY A 32 14.67 21.28 -5.07
C GLY A 32 13.15 21.11 -5.10
N LEU A 33 12.65 19.86 -5.14
CA LEU A 33 11.22 19.57 -5.03
C LEU A 33 10.81 19.42 -3.56
N TRP A 34 9.58 19.78 -3.24
CA TRP A 34 8.98 19.58 -1.93
C TRP A 34 8.16 18.30 -1.89
N THR A 35 8.26 17.58 -0.78
CA THR A 35 7.65 16.27 -0.55
C THR A 35 6.94 16.22 0.80
N LEU A 36 5.98 15.30 0.95
CA LEU A 36 5.51 14.89 2.27
C LEU A 36 6.68 14.28 3.05
N PRO A 37 6.83 14.58 4.37
CA PRO A 37 7.82 13.93 5.20
C PRO A 37 7.56 12.42 5.28
N GLY A 38 8.61 11.62 5.18
CA GLY A 38 8.51 10.18 5.15
C GLY A 38 9.57 9.50 4.29
N GLY A 39 9.64 8.18 4.39
CA GLY A 39 10.74 7.42 3.83
C GLY A 39 10.39 6.01 3.41
N GLY A 40 11.41 5.18 3.25
CA GLY A 40 11.28 3.80 2.79
C GLY A 40 10.92 2.88 3.95
N VAL A 41 10.00 1.96 3.73
CA VAL A 41 9.70 0.91 4.71
C VAL A 41 10.86 -0.08 4.72
N GLU A 42 11.54 -0.20 5.85
CA GLU A 42 12.64 -1.15 5.97
C GLU A 42 12.15 -2.61 5.94
N GLN A 43 13.06 -3.55 5.67
CA GLN A 43 12.73 -4.97 5.68
C GLN A 43 12.26 -5.40 7.09
N GLY A 44 11.04 -5.91 7.17
CA GLY A 44 10.39 -6.32 8.43
C GLY A 44 9.73 -5.19 9.22
N GLU A 45 9.88 -3.94 8.81
CA GLU A 45 9.29 -2.78 9.49
C GLU A 45 7.79 -2.65 9.18
N ASP A 46 6.98 -2.28 10.16
CA ASP A 46 5.59 -1.89 9.93
C ASP A 46 5.56 -0.53 9.20
N PRO A 47 4.81 -0.36 8.10
CA PRO A 47 4.68 0.97 7.46
C PRO A 47 4.15 2.06 8.41
N ASP A 48 3.37 1.69 9.44
CA ASP A 48 2.90 2.63 10.47
C ASP A 48 4.07 3.14 11.34
N ASP A 49 4.99 2.26 11.72
CA ASP A 49 6.21 2.63 12.45
C ASP A 49 7.15 3.44 11.56
N THR A 50 7.23 3.08 10.26
CA THR A 50 8.06 3.78 9.26
C THR A 50 7.69 5.26 9.19
N VAL A 51 6.40 5.59 9.01
CA VAL A 51 5.98 7.00 8.91
C VAL A 51 6.27 7.77 10.20
N VAL A 52 6.12 7.14 11.37
CA VAL A 52 6.41 7.81 12.66
C VAL A 52 7.90 8.09 12.82
N ARG A 53 8.76 7.12 12.47
CA ARG A 53 10.22 7.25 12.52
C ARG A 53 10.72 8.33 11.56
N GLU A 54 10.39 8.19 10.28
CA GLU A 54 10.85 9.08 9.21
C GLU A 54 10.35 10.52 9.42
N PHE A 55 9.10 10.70 9.83
CA PHE A 55 8.57 12.04 10.10
C PHE A 55 9.33 12.71 11.26
N ALA A 56 9.70 11.96 12.29
CA ALA A 56 10.50 12.49 13.40
C ALA A 56 11.94 12.81 12.97
N GLU A 57 12.56 11.97 12.13
CA GLU A 57 13.91 12.17 11.60
C GLU A 57 14.01 13.41 10.70
N GLU A 58 13.05 13.59 9.78
CA GLU A 58 13.09 14.68 8.81
C GLU A 58 12.59 16.02 9.35
N THR A 59 11.73 16.01 10.38
CA THR A 59 11.06 17.24 10.87
C THR A 59 11.34 17.59 12.33
N GLY A 60 11.90 16.66 13.12
CA GLY A 60 12.02 16.79 14.58
C GLY A 60 10.72 16.61 15.36
N LEU A 61 9.59 16.39 14.68
CA LEU A 61 8.27 16.31 15.29
C LEU A 61 7.83 14.86 15.46
N ARG A 62 7.37 14.53 16.67
CA ARG A 62 6.68 13.26 16.92
C ARG A 62 5.22 13.39 16.54
N VAL A 63 4.73 12.39 15.83
CA VAL A 63 3.35 12.34 15.35
C VAL A 63 2.61 11.09 15.82
N ARG A 64 1.29 11.16 15.81
CA ARG A 64 0.40 9.99 15.85
C ARG A 64 -0.34 9.88 14.53
N ILE A 65 -0.53 8.67 14.04
CA ILE A 65 -1.39 8.39 12.89
C ILE A 65 -2.85 8.59 13.33
N VAL A 66 -3.62 9.33 12.53
CA VAL A 66 -5.04 9.59 12.80
C VAL A 66 -5.96 9.09 11.69
N GLY A 67 -5.39 8.73 10.55
CA GLY A 67 -6.09 8.17 9.42
C GLY A 67 -5.14 7.70 8.35
N LEU A 68 -5.71 7.00 7.37
CA LEU A 68 -5.01 6.62 6.16
C LEU A 68 -5.60 7.46 5.02
N HIS A 69 -4.79 8.36 4.48
CA HIS A 69 -5.23 9.40 3.55
C HIS A 69 -5.39 8.86 2.13
N SER A 70 -4.35 8.22 1.61
CA SER A 70 -4.36 7.62 0.28
C SER A 70 -3.25 6.60 0.11
N VAL A 71 -3.35 5.79 -0.94
CA VAL A 71 -2.27 4.93 -1.43
C VAL A 71 -2.12 5.22 -2.92
N THR A 72 -0.89 5.25 -3.41
CA THR A 72 -0.61 5.42 -4.84
C THR A 72 0.67 4.68 -5.20
N SER A 73 0.93 4.52 -6.48
CA SER A 73 2.27 4.20 -6.97
C SER A 73 2.73 5.23 -7.99
N ASP A 74 4.04 5.35 -8.15
CA ASP A 74 4.64 6.08 -9.24
C ASP A 74 5.92 5.39 -9.72
N VAL A 75 6.31 5.72 -10.95
CA VAL A 75 7.54 5.21 -11.54
C VAL A 75 8.35 6.35 -12.10
N PHE A 76 9.55 6.52 -11.56
CA PHE A 76 10.48 7.52 -12.05
C PHE A 76 11.80 6.90 -12.47
N ARG A 77 12.43 7.53 -13.46
CA ARG A 77 13.81 7.22 -13.81
C ARG A 77 14.74 7.92 -12.81
N LEU A 78 15.65 7.16 -12.20
CA LEU A 78 16.67 7.72 -11.32
C LEU A 78 17.68 8.53 -12.15
N PRO A 79 17.99 9.78 -11.77
CA PRO A 79 18.90 10.63 -12.54
C PRO A 79 20.24 9.98 -12.79
N HIS A 80 20.82 10.24 -13.96
CA HIS A 80 22.14 9.74 -14.35
C HIS A 80 22.27 8.21 -14.38
N THR A 81 21.15 7.48 -14.41
CA THR A 81 21.12 6.01 -14.53
C THR A 81 20.08 5.54 -15.56
N ASP A 82 20.17 4.26 -15.93
CA ASP A 82 19.12 3.53 -16.67
C ASP A 82 18.22 2.72 -15.72
N THR A 83 18.13 3.15 -14.46
CA THR A 83 17.32 2.51 -13.43
C THR A 83 15.98 3.22 -13.29
N TRP A 84 14.91 2.43 -13.32
CA TRP A 84 13.56 2.87 -13.05
C TRP A 84 13.16 2.40 -11.65
N GLU A 85 12.68 3.32 -10.83
CA GLU A 85 12.21 3.06 -9.48
C GLU A 85 10.68 3.13 -9.48
N HIS A 86 10.04 1.99 -9.17
CA HIS A 86 8.64 1.94 -8.77
C HIS A 86 8.57 2.15 -7.26
N THR A 87 7.81 3.14 -6.82
CA THR A 87 7.49 3.31 -5.40
C THR A 87 6.01 3.09 -5.14
N ASP A 88 5.68 2.10 -4.32
CA ASP A 88 4.36 1.98 -3.70
C ASP A 88 4.32 2.88 -2.47
N ARG A 89 3.39 3.84 -2.42
CA ARG A 89 3.34 4.87 -1.38
C ARG A 89 2.07 4.75 -0.57
N ILE A 90 2.23 4.62 0.74
CA ILE A 90 1.17 4.71 1.73
C ILE A 90 1.25 6.10 2.35
N ILE A 91 0.15 6.87 2.31
CA ILE A 91 0.10 8.23 2.83
C ILE A 91 -0.90 8.27 4.00
N TYR A 92 -0.42 8.66 5.16
CA TYR A 92 -1.17 8.72 6.41
C TYR A 92 -1.55 10.15 6.74
N ASP A 93 -2.74 10.35 7.30
CA ASP A 93 -3.04 11.58 8.03
C ASP A 93 -2.39 11.49 9.41
N VAL A 94 -1.63 12.52 9.79
CA VAL A 94 -0.90 12.53 11.05
C VAL A 94 -1.10 13.82 11.84
N GLU A 95 -1.10 13.69 13.17
CA GLU A 95 -1.16 14.81 14.09
C GLU A 95 0.10 14.90 14.95
N ILE A 96 0.61 16.11 15.15
CA ILE A 96 1.77 16.37 16.00
C ILE A 96 1.39 16.17 17.47
N VAL A 97 2.16 15.35 18.18
CA VAL A 97 2.02 15.09 19.61
C VAL A 97 3.19 15.63 20.44
N GLY A 98 4.24 16.15 19.79
CA GLY A 98 5.33 16.87 20.44
C GLY A 98 6.59 16.96 19.57
N GLY A 99 7.68 17.44 20.17
CA GLY A 99 8.91 17.76 19.44
C GLY A 99 8.98 19.23 19.03
N ASP A 100 10.11 19.62 18.48
CA ASP A 100 10.37 20.96 17.99
C ASP A 100 10.73 20.86 16.51
N LEU A 101 10.15 21.73 15.68
CA LEU A 101 10.40 21.71 14.25
C LEU A 101 11.88 21.99 13.98
N CYS A 102 12.57 21.05 13.34
CA CYS A 102 13.95 21.21 12.92
C CYS A 102 14.17 20.59 11.54
N ASP A 103 15.04 21.22 10.76
CA ASP A 103 15.49 20.68 9.49
C ASP A 103 16.34 19.43 9.73
N GLU A 104 16.25 18.45 8.82
CA GLU A 104 17.12 17.27 8.82
C GLU A 104 18.59 17.70 8.75
N ALA A 105 19.40 17.27 9.72
CA ALA A 105 20.80 17.68 9.82
C ALA A 105 21.66 17.17 8.66
N SER A 106 21.32 15.98 8.13
CA SER A 106 22.00 15.36 7.00
C SER A 106 21.13 14.26 6.40
N GLY A 107 20.69 14.42 5.16
CA GLY A 107 19.97 13.37 4.44
C GLY A 107 19.40 13.83 3.11
N THR A 108 18.33 13.16 2.68
CA THR A 108 17.68 13.47 1.40
C THR A 108 16.78 14.70 1.49
N THR A 109 16.54 15.23 2.69
CA THR A 109 15.88 16.52 2.91
C THR A 109 16.84 17.50 3.61
N ASP A 110 16.63 18.80 3.43
CA ASP A 110 17.47 19.84 4.06
C ASP A 110 16.69 21.02 4.64
N ARG A 111 15.36 21.00 4.52
CA ARG A 111 14.48 22.00 5.10
C ARG A 111 13.08 21.44 5.30
N VAL A 112 12.42 21.83 6.38
CA VAL A 112 10.99 21.57 6.62
C VAL A 112 10.23 22.87 6.85
N ALA A 113 9.00 22.98 6.30
CA ALA A 113 8.19 24.18 6.47
C ALA A 113 6.69 23.92 6.36
N TRP A 114 5.91 24.75 7.06
CA TRP A 114 4.48 24.90 6.82
C TRP A 114 4.24 25.72 5.56
N VAL A 115 3.60 25.11 4.57
CA VAL A 115 3.48 25.70 3.24
C VAL A 115 2.05 25.72 2.74
N THR A 116 1.74 26.72 1.92
CA THR A 116 0.52 26.74 1.12
C THR A 116 0.78 25.96 -0.16
N PRO A 117 0.06 24.84 -0.44
CA PRO A 117 0.41 23.89 -1.50
C PRO A 117 0.57 24.47 -2.91
N GLY A 118 -0.15 25.54 -3.27
CA GLY A 118 -0.18 26.08 -4.63
C GLY A 118 1.05 26.88 -5.07
N GLU A 119 2.03 27.10 -4.19
CA GLU A 119 3.13 28.06 -4.41
C GLU A 119 4.51 27.40 -4.60
N LEU A 120 4.59 26.06 -4.56
CA LEU A 120 5.86 25.34 -4.52
C LEU A 120 6.02 24.31 -5.65
N PRO A 121 7.27 24.00 -6.04
CA PRO A 121 7.56 22.89 -6.93
C PRO A 121 7.45 21.58 -6.13
N LEU A 122 6.30 20.91 -6.23
CA LEU A 122 6.02 19.68 -5.48
C LEU A 122 6.47 18.42 -6.24
N MET A 123 6.84 17.38 -5.51
CA MET A 123 6.83 16.01 -6.02
C MET A 123 5.41 15.66 -6.52
N PRO A 124 5.26 14.93 -7.65
CA PRO A 124 3.93 14.62 -8.18
C PRO A 124 3.00 13.94 -7.17
N PHE A 125 3.44 12.87 -6.49
CA PHE A 125 2.60 12.20 -5.49
C PHE A 125 2.19 13.12 -4.33
N THR A 126 3.05 14.08 -3.96
CA THR A 126 2.75 15.09 -2.93
C THR A 126 1.68 16.06 -3.42
N ALA A 127 1.76 16.52 -4.68
CA ALA A 127 0.69 17.31 -5.28
C ALA A 127 -0.64 16.54 -5.29
N GLY A 128 -0.62 15.27 -5.68
CA GLY A 128 -1.80 14.39 -5.67
C GLY A 128 -2.40 14.23 -4.27
N ALA A 129 -1.57 13.97 -3.26
CA ALA A 129 -2.00 13.88 -1.86
C ALA A 129 -2.64 15.19 -1.35
N LEU A 130 -2.18 16.34 -1.85
CA LEU A 130 -2.73 17.65 -1.49
C LEU A 130 -3.97 18.02 -2.31
N GLY A 131 -4.42 17.17 -3.24
CA GLY A 131 -5.56 17.41 -4.13
C GLY A 131 -5.26 18.41 -5.24
N LEU A 132 -3.98 18.61 -5.57
CA LEU A 132 -3.55 19.47 -6.66
C LEU A 132 -3.42 18.67 -7.97
N PRO A 133 -3.52 19.34 -9.13
CA PRO A 133 -3.31 18.70 -10.43
C PRO A 133 -1.92 18.05 -10.50
N VAL A 134 -1.89 16.79 -10.91
CA VAL A 134 -0.68 16.00 -11.14
C VAL A 134 -0.46 15.82 -12.63
N SER A 135 0.77 16.06 -13.08
CA SER A 135 1.20 15.53 -14.37
C SER A 135 1.37 14.01 -14.27
N PRO A 136 0.90 13.23 -15.26
CA PRO A 136 1.06 11.78 -15.24
C PRO A 136 2.53 11.38 -15.09
N SER A 137 2.78 10.30 -14.33
CA SER A 137 4.08 9.63 -14.31
C SER A 137 4.46 9.13 -15.71
N GLU A 138 5.75 9.04 -16.00
CA GLU A 138 6.20 8.38 -17.23
C GLU A 138 5.84 6.88 -17.18
N VAL A 139 5.39 6.34 -18.32
CA VAL A 139 5.20 4.90 -18.48
C VAL A 139 6.55 4.32 -18.93
N PRO A 140 7.28 3.59 -18.07
CA PRO A 140 8.52 2.96 -18.48
C PRO A 140 8.25 1.82 -19.47
N PRO A 141 9.24 1.43 -20.29
CA PRO A 141 9.21 0.14 -20.98
C PRO A 141 9.15 -1.01 -19.95
N ASP A 142 8.70 -2.20 -20.38
CA ASP A 142 8.60 -3.39 -19.54
C ASP A 142 9.80 -4.37 -19.73
N PRO A 143 10.94 -4.18 -19.03
CA PRO A 143 12.00 -5.19 -18.97
C PRO A 143 11.82 -6.17 -17.80
N ALA A 144 12.34 -7.39 -17.96
CA ALA A 144 12.28 -8.46 -16.97
C ALA A 144 12.89 -8.07 -15.61
N GLU A 145 12.30 -8.57 -14.51
CA GLU A 145 12.74 -8.35 -13.13
C GLU A 145 13.98 -9.18 -12.77
N PRO A 146 15.02 -8.60 -12.16
CA PRO A 146 16.08 -9.37 -11.53
C PRO A 146 15.59 -9.99 -10.21
N GLN A 147 15.83 -11.28 -9.99
CA GLN A 147 15.52 -11.98 -8.74
C GLN A 147 16.45 -11.52 -7.61
N VAL A 148 15.89 -10.95 -6.53
CA VAL A 148 16.65 -10.51 -5.34
C VAL A 148 16.39 -11.47 -4.16
N ARG A 149 17.39 -11.66 -3.30
CA ARG A 149 17.38 -12.59 -2.14
C ARG A 149 16.55 -12.09 -0.94
N THR A 150 16.18 -10.82 -0.94
CA THR A 150 15.23 -10.19 -0.01
C THR A 150 13.99 -9.80 -0.82
N ASN A 151 12.81 -10.28 -0.42
CA ASN A 151 11.58 -10.09 -1.19
C ASN A 151 10.59 -9.30 -0.34
N GLN A 152 10.71 -7.97 -0.40
CA GLN A 152 9.66 -7.08 0.08
C GLN A 152 8.60 -6.95 -1.02
N ARG A 153 7.36 -7.32 -0.73
CA ARG A 153 6.25 -7.27 -1.68
C ARG A 153 5.14 -6.35 -1.18
N PHE A 154 4.62 -5.56 -2.10
CA PHE A 154 3.43 -4.75 -1.87
C PHE A 154 2.23 -5.41 -2.55
N GLY A 155 1.09 -5.43 -1.87
CA GLY A 155 -0.15 -5.99 -2.43
C GLY A 155 -1.40 -5.21 -2.01
N ALA A 156 -2.43 -5.32 -2.84
CA ALA A 156 -3.72 -4.68 -2.64
C ALA A 156 -4.82 -5.75 -2.50
N TYR A 157 -5.59 -5.67 -1.41
CA TYR A 157 -6.58 -6.68 -1.06
C TYR A 157 -7.94 -6.05 -0.78
N GLY A 158 -9.00 -6.76 -1.17
CA GLY A 158 -10.37 -6.30 -1.09
C GLY A 158 -11.15 -6.91 0.07
N ILE A 159 -11.74 -6.07 0.90
CA ILE A 159 -12.92 -6.39 1.69
C ILE A 159 -14.13 -6.21 0.78
N VAL A 160 -14.47 -7.29 0.07
CA VAL A 160 -15.45 -7.26 -1.02
C VAL A 160 -16.83 -7.69 -0.53
N THR A 161 -17.82 -6.82 -0.68
CA THR A 161 -19.21 -7.09 -0.29
C THR A 161 -20.19 -6.94 -1.44
N ASP A 162 -21.27 -7.72 -1.40
CA ASP A 162 -22.42 -7.55 -2.29
C ASP A 162 -23.55 -6.73 -1.63
N PRO A 163 -24.66 -6.39 -2.34
CA PRO A 163 -25.78 -5.65 -1.76
C PRO A 163 -26.53 -6.42 -0.65
N GLY A 164 -26.37 -7.75 -0.62
CA GLY A 164 -26.89 -8.60 0.45
C GLY A 164 -26.01 -8.62 1.71
N GLY A 165 -24.87 -7.92 1.69
CA GLY A 165 -23.91 -7.89 2.78
C GLY A 165 -23.06 -9.15 2.92
N ARG A 166 -23.11 -10.07 1.94
CA ARG A 166 -22.20 -11.22 1.88
C ARG A 166 -20.79 -10.74 1.58
N ILE A 167 -19.80 -11.50 2.05
CA ILE A 167 -18.39 -11.25 1.78
C ILE A 167 -17.86 -12.28 0.78
N LEU A 168 -17.09 -11.82 -0.20
CA LEU A 168 -16.37 -12.68 -1.12
C LEU A 168 -14.99 -13.02 -0.54
N LEU A 169 -14.66 -14.30 -0.54
CA LEU A 169 -13.34 -14.79 -0.12
C LEU A 169 -12.78 -15.73 -1.20
N THR A 170 -11.45 -15.82 -1.26
CA THR A 170 -10.70 -16.74 -2.11
C THR A 170 -9.99 -17.78 -1.26
N ARG A 171 -9.86 -19.02 -1.72
CA ARG A 171 -9.16 -20.08 -0.99
C ARG A 171 -7.80 -20.31 -1.63
N ILE A 172 -6.76 -20.20 -0.82
CA ILE A 172 -5.36 -20.32 -1.27
C ILE A 172 -5.10 -21.74 -1.80
N ALA A 173 -4.52 -21.82 -3.00
CA ALA A 173 -4.19 -23.06 -3.68
C ALA A 173 -3.08 -23.86 -2.98
N ALA A 174 -3.03 -25.16 -3.27
CA ALA A 174 -1.96 -26.02 -2.78
C ALA A 174 -0.60 -25.54 -3.32
N GLY A 175 0.45 -25.62 -2.49
CA GLY A 175 1.79 -25.18 -2.86
C GLY A 175 2.09 -23.70 -2.58
N TYR A 176 1.09 -22.91 -2.18
CA TYR A 176 1.26 -21.51 -1.76
C TYR A 176 1.26 -21.35 -0.23
N PRO A 177 1.95 -20.33 0.32
CA PRO A 177 1.89 -20.04 1.76
C PRO A 177 0.45 -19.82 2.24
N GLY A 178 0.01 -20.59 3.23
CA GLY A 178 -1.38 -20.54 3.71
C GLY A 178 -2.36 -21.41 2.91
N ALA A 179 -1.88 -22.34 2.09
CA ALA A 179 -2.70 -23.29 1.33
C ALA A 179 -3.89 -23.86 2.14
N GLY A 180 -5.08 -23.82 1.53
CA GLY A 180 -6.32 -24.29 2.13
C GLY A 180 -7.04 -23.27 3.03
N LEU A 181 -6.37 -22.19 3.44
CA LEU A 181 -7.01 -21.08 4.15
C LEU A 181 -7.82 -20.20 3.19
N TRP A 182 -8.89 -19.60 3.70
CA TRP A 182 -9.63 -18.54 3.03
C TRP A 182 -8.97 -17.18 3.29
N HIS A 183 -8.92 -16.37 2.24
CA HIS A 183 -8.22 -15.09 2.16
C HIS A 183 -9.13 -14.02 1.56
N LEU A 184 -8.69 -12.76 1.68
CA LEU A 184 -9.28 -11.67 0.92
C LEU A 184 -8.85 -11.80 -0.55
N PRO A 185 -9.74 -11.55 -1.52
CA PRO A 185 -9.33 -11.45 -2.91
C PRO A 185 -8.36 -10.29 -3.10
N GLY A 186 -7.39 -10.47 -3.99
CA GLY A 186 -6.35 -9.49 -4.28
C GLY A 186 -4.94 -10.09 -4.25
N GLY A 187 -3.96 -9.28 -4.63
CA GLY A 187 -2.63 -9.79 -4.94
C GLY A 187 -1.55 -8.72 -4.95
N GLY A 188 -0.38 -9.12 -5.44
CA GLY A 188 0.72 -8.20 -5.69
C GLY A 188 0.37 -7.24 -6.82
N THR A 189 0.96 -6.04 -6.81
CA THR A 189 0.82 -5.14 -7.96
C THR A 189 1.95 -5.37 -8.95
N ASP A 190 1.69 -5.14 -10.23
CA ASP A 190 2.71 -5.13 -11.26
C ASP A 190 3.51 -3.82 -11.25
N HIS A 191 4.66 -3.82 -11.93
CA HIS A 191 5.48 -2.62 -12.04
C HIS A 191 4.77 -1.52 -12.86
N GLY A 192 4.59 -0.35 -12.27
CA GLY A 192 3.82 0.77 -12.81
C GLY A 192 2.31 0.67 -12.59
N GLU A 193 1.83 -0.41 -11.97
CA GLU A 193 0.41 -0.60 -11.68
C GLU A 193 0.00 0.17 -10.42
N LEU A 194 -1.13 0.86 -10.47
CA LEU A 194 -1.75 1.46 -9.28
C LEU A 194 -2.36 0.37 -8.40
N PRO A 195 -2.31 0.48 -7.06
CA PRO A 195 -2.85 -0.53 -6.15
C PRO A 195 -4.33 -0.87 -6.39
N GLU A 196 -5.18 0.12 -6.67
CA GLU A 196 -6.59 -0.10 -6.99
C GLU A 196 -6.78 -0.82 -8.33
N ALA A 197 -5.91 -0.55 -9.31
CA ALA A 197 -5.93 -1.24 -10.60
C ALA A 197 -5.54 -2.71 -10.44
N ALA A 198 -4.48 -2.98 -9.66
CA ALA A 198 -4.06 -4.32 -9.29
C ALA A 198 -5.19 -5.10 -8.61
N LEU A 199 -5.82 -4.49 -7.59
CA LEU A 199 -6.95 -5.12 -6.90
C LEU A 199 -8.12 -5.42 -7.85
N THR A 200 -8.42 -4.52 -8.79
CA THR A 200 -9.51 -4.72 -9.75
C THR A 200 -9.20 -5.86 -10.72
N ARG A 201 -7.95 -5.94 -11.20
CA ARG A 201 -7.47 -7.04 -12.05
C ARG A 201 -7.56 -8.38 -11.31
N GLU A 202 -6.93 -8.46 -10.13
CA GLU A 202 -6.93 -9.66 -9.29
C GLU A 202 -8.37 -10.10 -8.93
N LEU A 203 -9.26 -9.16 -8.60
CA LEU A 203 -10.66 -9.52 -8.32
C LEU A 203 -11.32 -10.25 -9.49
N ILE A 204 -11.07 -9.81 -10.72
CA ILE A 204 -11.61 -10.47 -11.92
C ILE A 204 -10.93 -11.82 -12.13
N GLU A 205 -9.60 -11.89 -12.00
CA GLU A 205 -8.81 -13.11 -12.21
C GLU A 205 -9.16 -14.19 -11.18
N GLU A 206 -9.21 -13.85 -9.90
CA GLU A 206 -9.43 -14.82 -8.81
C GLU A 206 -10.91 -15.23 -8.66
N THR A 207 -11.86 -14.38 -9.07
CA THR A 207 -13.27 -14.55 -8.70
C THR A 207 -14.30 -14.30 -9.81
N GLY A 208 -13.88 -13.74 -10.94
CA GLY A 208 -14.77 -13.33 -12.03
C GLY A 208 -15.72 -12.18 -11.66
N GLN A 209 -15.51 -11.49 -10.53
CA GLN A 209 -16.36 -10.38 -10.10
C GLN A 209 -15.81 -9.04 -10.61
N GLU A 210 -16.72 -8.17 -11.04
CA GLU A 210 -16.41 -6.75 -11.29
C GLU A 210 -16.85 -5.93 -10.06
N GLY A 211 -15.88 -5.33 -9.38
CA GLY A 211 -16.09 -4.54 -8.18
C GLY A 211 -15.67 -3.08 -8.33
N ARG A 212 -16.27 -2.21 -7.51
CA ARG A 212 -15.86 -0.81 -7.37
C ARG A 212 -15.16 -0.62 -6.04
N VAL A 213 -13.92 -0.11 -6.07
CA VAL A 213 -13.25 0.37 -4.85
C VAL A 213 -14.02 1.56 -4.30
N THR A 214 -14.42 1.48 -3.04
CA THR A 214 -15.28 2.48 -2.36
C THR A 214 -14.60 3.17 -1.20
N GLY A 215 -13.44 2.69 -0.78
CA GLY A 215 -12.67 3.32 0.27
C GLY A 215 -11.44 2.52 0.64
N LEU A 216 -10.55 3.17 1.37
CA LEU A 216 -9.33 2.60 1.91
C LEU A 216 -9.56 2.32 3.40
N VAL A 217 -9.21 1.11 3.85
CA VAL A 217 -9.56 0.58 5.18
C VAL A 217 -8.37 0.58 6.12
N GLY A 218 -7.18 0.25 5.62
CA GLY A 218 -5.98 0.19 6.43
C GLY A 218 -4.84 -0.57 5.79
N THR A 219 -3.78 -0.74 6.56
CA THR A 219 -2.56 -1.45 6.21
C THR A 219 -2.43 -2.74 7.02
N SER A 220 -1.66 -3.69 6.50
CA SER A 220 -1.23 -4.89 7.23
C SER A 220 0.12 -5.31 6.69
N HIS A 221 1.02 -5.75 7.56
CA HIS A 221 2.29 -6.32 7.13
C HIS A 221 2.50 -7.72 7.75
N ARG A 222 3.35 -8.53 7.12
CA ARG A 222 3.82 -9.80 7.66
C ARG A 222 5.27 -10.02 7.26
N HIS A 223 6.13 -10.21 8.24
CA HIS A 223 7.53 -10.57 8.05
C HIS A 223 7.77 -12.03 8.45
N ASP A 224 8.42 -12.78 7.58
CA ASP A 224 8.82 -14.16 7.78
C ASP A 224 10.27 -14.33 7.27
N PRO A 225 11.26 -14.15 8.15
CA PRO A 225 12.68 -14.20 7.76
C PRO A 225 13.16 -15.61 7.40
N ALA A 226 12.33 -16.65 7.62
CA ALA A 226 12.67 -18.05 7.39
C ALA A 226 11.72 -18.72 6.38
N ALA A 227 10.99 -17.95 5.58
CA ALA A 227 10.07 -18.49 4.59
C ALA A 227 10.84 -19.33 3.56
N MET A 228 10.41 -20.57 3.33
CA MET A 228 11.09 -21.46 2.38
C MET A 228 10.71 -21.06 0.95
N GLY A 229 11.70 -20.66 0.15
CA GLY A 229 11.52 -20.42 -1.28
C GLY A 229 11.32 -21.71 -2.08
N PRO A 230 10.92 -21.61 -3.37
CA PRO A 230 10.65 -22.76 -4.23
C PRO A 230 11.85 -23.73 -4.36
N GLU A 231 13.07 -23.23 -4.21
CA GLU A 231 14.31 -24.02 -4.27
C GLU A 231 14.72 -24.66 -2.92
N GLY A 232 13.89 -24.52 -1.88
CA GLY A 232 14.21 -25.02 -0.55
C GLY A 232 15.26 -24.18 0.19
N VAL A 233 15.46 -22.93 -0.21
CA VAL A 233 16.35 -21.97 0.45
C VAL A 233 15.49 -20.95 1.22
N PRO A 234 15.81 -20.62 2.48
CA PRO A 234 15.14 -19.55 3.20
C PRO A 234 15.24 -18.22 2.46
N VAL A 235 14.12 -17.53 2.31
CA VAL A 235 13.98 -16.20 1.74
C VAL A 235 13.45 -15.29 2.84
N ASP A 236 14.09 -14.14 3.01
CA ASP A 236 13.60 -13.09 3.91
C ASP A 236 12.39 -12.42 3.27
N TRP A 237 11.20 -12.83 3.71
CA TRP A 237 9.93 -12.48 3.08
C TRP A 237 9.20 -11.44 3.89
N HIS A 238 8.93 -10.27 3.30
CA HIS A 238 8.18 -9.20 3.94
C HIS A 238 7.04 -8.77 3.01
N VAL A 239 5.79 -8.92 3.43
CA VAL A 239 4.63 -8.44 2.67
C VAL A 239 4.05 -7.26 3.39
N VAL A 240 3.89 -6.15 2.68
CA VAL A 240 3.06 -5.02 3.07
C VAL A 240 1.80 -5.04 2.20
N ARG A 241 0.65 -4.86 2.82
CA ARG A 241 -0.68 -4.93 2.22
C ARG A 241 -1.44 -3.67 2.51
N VAL A 242 -2.18 -3.20 1.51
CA VAL A 242 -3.24 -2.20 1.70
C VAL A 242 -4.59 -2.87 1.49
N LEU A 243 -5.54 -2.52 2.35
CA LEU A 243 -6.87 -3.10 2.40
C LEU A 243 -7.88 -2.07 1.91
N PHE A 244 -8.65 -2.43 0.88
CA PHE A 244 -9.69 -1.59 0.32
C PHE A 244 -11.07 -2.16 0.61
N ARG A 245 -12.07 -1.30 0.70
CA ARG A 245 -13.47 -1.71 0.61
C ARG A 245 -13.88 -1.77 -0.84
N VAL A 246 -14.56 -2.85 -1.23
CA VAL A 246 -15.03 -3.05 -2.60
C VAL A 246 -16.51 -3.42 -2.57
N SER A 247 -17.30 -2.78 -3.42
CA SER A 247 -18.70 -3.13 -3.66
C SER A 247 -18.83 -3.86 -4.99
N VAL A 248 -19.47 -5.02 -4.99
CA VAL A 248 -19.89 -5.72 -6.22
C VAL A 248 -21.39 -5.51 -6.38
N ASP A 249 -21.78 -4.57 -7.23
CA ASP A 249 -23.18 -4.15 -7.35
C ASP A 249 -24.10 -5.24 -7.94
N ARG A 250 -23.53 -6.15 -8.74
CA ARG A 250 -24.23 -7.26 -9.42
C ARG A 250 -23.45 -8.58 -9.25
N PRO A 251 -23.55 -9.24 -8.09
CA PRO A 251 -22.76 -10.45 -7.82
C PRO A 251 -23.17 -11.60 -8.74
N THR A 252 -22.19 -12.33 -9.24
CA THR A 252 -22.38 -13.61 -9.95
C THR A 252 -21.87 -14.76 -9.09
N GLU A 253 -22.06 -16.01 -9.56
CA GLU A 253 -21.37 -17.14 -8.95
C GLU A 253 -19.87 -16.99 -9.19
N PRO A 254 -19.02 -16.99 -8.14
CA PRO A 254 -17.60 -16.79 -8.32
C PRO A 254 -16.95 -17.92 -9.12
N VAL A 255 -16.08 -17.55 -10.05
CA VAL A 255 -15.32 -18.47 -10.88
C VAL A 255 -13.87 -18.03 -10.87
N VAL A 256 -12.96 -18.95 -10.60
CA VAL A 256 -11.52 -18.68 -10.71
C VAL A 256 -11.15 -18.67 -12.19
N MET A 257 -10.66 -17.54 -12.67
CA MET A 257 -10.31 -17.28 -14.07
C MET A 257 -8.80 -17.25 -14.31
N GLU A 258 -7.99 -17.30 -13.25
CA GLU A 258 -6.52 -17.42 -13.32
C GLU A 258 -6.06 -18.61 -14.18
N GLU A 259 -4.87 -18.49 -14.76
CA GLU A 259 -4.23 -19.58 -15.49
C GLU A 259 -3.95 -20.80 -14.59
N ALA A 260 -3.84 -21.98 -15.20
CA ALA A 260 -3.55 -23.22 -14.48
C ALA A 260 -2.22 -23.11 -13.70
N GLY A 261 -2.31 -23.21 -12.37
CA GLY A 261 -1.17 -23.01 -11.47
C GLY A 261 -1.22 -21.69 -10.67
N GLY A 262 -2.25 -20.87 -10.88
CA GLY A 262 -2.55 -19.68 -10.08
C GLY A 262 -2.69 -19.93 -8.58
N SER A 263 -2.73 -18.84 -7.81
CA SER A 263 -2.67 -18.89 -6.35
C SER A 263 -4.03 -19.12 -5.68
N THR A 264 -5.11 -19.03 -6.46
CA THR A 264 -6.49 -19.30 -6.00
C THR A 264 -6.98 -20.67 -6.44
N ALA A 265 -7.50 -21.45 -5.47
CA ALA A 265 -8.12 -22.75 -5.73
C ALA A 265 -9.66 -22.71 -5.73
N ALA A 266 -10.26 -21.69 -5.13
CA ALA A 266 -11.72 -21.49 -5.13
C ALA A 266 -12.04 -20.05 -4.76
N ALA A 267 -13.21 -19.56 -5.18
CA ALA A 267 -13.80 -18.32 -4.70
C ALA A 267 -15.26 -18.58 -4.32
N ALA A 268 -15.76 -17.91 -3.29
CA ALA A 268 -17.15 -18.08 -2.86
C ALA A 268 -17.66 -16.87 -2.05
N TRP A 269 -18.97 -16.63 -2.15
CA TRP A 269 -19.69 -15.70 -1.28
C TRP A 269 -20.11 -16.37 0.01
N PHE A 270 -19.91 -15.69 1.13
CA PHE A 270 -20.30 -16.14 2.46
C PHE A 270 -21.14 -15.10 3.17
N ASP A 271 -22.12 -15.52 3.96
CA ASP A 271 -22.66 -14.62 4.98
C ASP A 271 -21.57 -14.31 6.03
N GLN A 272 -21.63 -13.12 6.62
CA GLN A 272 -20.56 -12.65 7.51
C GLN A 272 -20.42 -13.45 8.80
N VAL A 273 -21.46 -14.18 9.22
CA VAL A 273 -21.40 -15.01 10.43
C VAL A 273 -20.64 -16.29 10.10
N THR A 274 -21.08 -17.03 9.09
CA THR A 274 -20.42 -18.27 8.63
C THR A 274 -18.99 -18.01 8.18
N ALA A 275 -18.71 -16.86 7.56
CA ALA A 275 -17.36 -16.50 7.12
C ALA A 275 -16.34 -16.51 8.28
N ARG A 276 -16.75 -16.19 9.51
CA ARG A 276 -15.86 -16.14 10.69
C ARG A 276 -15.46 -17.53 11.19
N ASP A 277 -16.22 -18.56 10.84
CA ASP A 277 -15.94 -19.95 11.23
C ASP A 277 -15.06 -20.68 10.20
N LEU A 278 -14.72 -20.02 9.09
CA LEU A 278 -13.80 -20.55 8.09
C LEU A 278 -12.36 -20.59 8.61
N PRO A 279 -11.50 -21.49 8.07
CA PRO A 279 -10.07 -21.43 8.31
C PRO A 279 -9.48 -20.23 7.56
N LEU A 280 -9.38 -19.08 8.23
CA LEU A 280 -8.95 -17.82 7.62
C LEU A 280 -7.45 -17.57 7.80
N THR A 281 -6.87 -16.81 6.87
CA THR A 281 -5.59 -16.13 7.15
C THR A 281 -5.78 -15.05 8.21
N GLU A 282 -4.68 -14.62 8.84
CA GLU A 282 -4.70 -13.55 9.84
C GLU A 282 -5.37 -12.27 9.31
N VAL A 283 -4.94 -11.78 8.14
CA VAL A 283 -5.50 -10.55 7.54
C VAL A 283 -6.99 -10.67 7.19
N ALA A 284 -7.46 -11.84 6.74
CA ALA A 284 -8.88 -12.04 6.41
C ALA A 284 -9.73 -12.07 7.70
N ALA A 285 -9.24 -12.72 8.75
CA ALA A 285 -9.87 -12.69 10.06
C ALA A 285 -9.90 -11.27 10.66
N SER A 286 -8.83 -10.50 10.49
CA SER A 286 -8.74 -9.09 10.91
C SER A 286 -9.74 -8.20 10.16
N ALA A 287 -9.83 -8.34 8.84
CA ALA A 287 -10.80 -7.63 8.02
C ALA A 287 -12.26 -7.95 8.40
N LEU A 288 -12.58 -9.21 8.66
CA LEU A 288 -13.93 -9.60 9.10
C LEU A 288 -14.32 -9.03 10.47
N ARG A 289 -13.36 -8.89 11.40
CA ARG A 289 -13.60 -8.22 12.69
C ARG A 289 -13.91 -6.75 12.48
N ARG A 290 -13.13 -6.04 11.66
CA ARG A 290 -13.36 -4.63 11.32
C ARG A 290 -14.75 -4.39 10.73
N LEU A 291 -15.18 -5.23 9.77
CA LEU A 291 -16.53 -5.16 9.20
C LEU A 291 -17.65 -5.33 10.25
N ALA A 292 -17.42 -6.19 11.24
CA ALA A 292 -18.37 -6.42 12.33
C ALA A 292 -18.54 -5.16 13.19
N GLU A 293 -17.42 -4.54 13.55
CA GLU A 293 -17.38 -3.35 14.39
C GLU A 293 -18.07 -2.17 13.69
N GLU A 294 -17.80 -1.95 12.41
CA GLU A 294 -18.46 -0.90 11.62
C GLU A 294 -19.98 -1.09 11.52
N SER A 295 -20.43 -2.34 11.43
CA SER A 295 -21.86 -2.65 11.34
C SER A 295 -22.58 -2.50 12.67
N ALA A 296 -21.87 -2.58 13.80
CA ALA A 296 -22.43 -2.33 15.13
C ALA A 296 -22.58 -0.83 15.45
N HIS A 297 -21.90 0.05 14.70
CA HIS A 297 -21.96 1.51 14.87
C HIS A 297 -22.92 2.22 13.89
N ARG A 298 -23.65 1.45 13.07
CA ARG A 298 -24.71 1.93 12.16
C ARG A 298 -26.09 1.63 12.73
#